data_AF-A0A923XUS6-F1
#
_entry.id   AF-A0A923XUS6-F1
#
_cell.length_a   1.000
_cell.length_b   1.000
_cell.length_c   1.000
_cell.angle_alpha   90.00
_cell.angle_beta   90.00
_cell.angle_gamma   90.00
#
_symmetry.space_group_name_H-M   'P 1'
#
loop_
_entity.id
_entity.type
_entity.pdbx_description
1 polymer ?
#
loop_
_entity_poly.entity_id
_entity_poly.type
_entity_poly.pdbx_seq_one_letter_code
_entity_poly.pdbx_strand_id
1 'polypeptide(L)'
;MDKTFGIFIVDEKGKIIFYNGDLHQTTNLIFEPEALIGNSLLHIFNYEIVEKLSKRNISGYFDYKDNNYIYKRKIINTPNKEILFYLEIESESNENISFYSMLIHEIKNPLAAIRTLVQALSNHIIGDLEEKSPESFHTAKDYFSRLISEIDRLNRLLTSVKYISKHVNLLYVAFDIIKVANNTIKIFENVL
;
A
#
# COMPACT_ATOMS: atom_id res chain seq x y z
N MET A 1 -19.73 1.23 -5.98
CA MET A 1 -20.45 0.11 -5.33
C MET A 1 -19.46 -0.55 -4.41
N ASP A 2 -19.68 -0.45 -3.10
CA ASP A 2 -18.79 -1.01 -2.08
C ASP A 2 -18.77 -2.54 -2.22
N LYS A 3 -17.63 -3.11 -2.61
CA LYS A 3 -17.46 -4.56 -2.75
C LYS A 3 -17.03 -5.14 -1.40
N THR A 4 -17.98 -5.19 -0.46
CA THR A 4 -17.80 -5.95 0.78
C THR A 4 -17.78 -7.44 0.44
N PHE A 5 -16.68 -8.12 0.71
CA PHE A 5 -16.56 -9.57 0.53
C PHE A 5 -17.51 -10.31 1.47
N GLY A 6 -17.66 -9.80 2.70
CA GLY A 6 -18.71 -10.20 3.60
C GLY A 6 -18.40 -9.93 5.06
N ILE A 7 -19.44 -10.05 5.87
CA ILE A 7 -19.43 -9.95 7.31
C ILE A 7 -19.59 -11.37 7.87
N PHE A 8 -18.68 -11.78 8.74
CA PHE A 8 -18.72 -13.05 9.44
C PHE A 8 -18.84 -12.81 10.94
N ILE A 9 -19.65 -13.62 11.62
CA ILE A 9 -19.58 -13.80 13.06
C ILE A 9 -19.11 -15.21 13.32
N VAL A 10 -18.01 -15.34 14.05
CA VAL A 10 -17.39 -16.63 14.35
C VAL A 10 -17.22 -16.84 15.84
N ASP A 11 -17.29 -18.09 16.30
CA ASP A 11 -17.00 -18.45 17.69
C ASP A 11 -15.48 -18.49 17.98
N GLU A 12 -15.12 -18.79 19.22
CA GLU A 12 -13.73 -18.93 19.65
C GLU A 12 -12.93 -20.01 18.89
N LYS A 13 -13.62 -20.99 18.30
CA LYS A 13 -13.04 -22.09 17.53
C LYS A 13 -12.97 -21.78 16.03
N GLY A 14 -13.41 -20.58 15.61
CA GLY A 14 -13.45 -20.16 14.21
C GLY A 14 -14.60 -20.80 13.42
N LYS A 15 -15.65 -21.27 14.09
CA LYS A 15 -16.88 -21.77 13.46
C LYS A 15 -17.79 -20.59 13.13
N ILE A 16 -18.34 -20.58 11.91
CA ILE A 16 -19.19 -19.52 11.40
C ILE A 16 -20.59 -19.68 12.00
N ILE A 17 -21.05 -18.65 12.71
CA ILE A 17 -22.40 -18.56 13.28
C ILE A 17 -23.30 -17.74 12.38
N PHE A 18 -22.74 -16.72 11.73
CA PHE A 18 -23.46 -15.85 10.83
C PHE A 18 -22.55 -15.43 9.68
N TYR A 19 -23.14 -15.31 8.50
CA TYR A 19 -22.51 -14.75 7.32
C TYR A 19 -23.50 -13.85 6.59
N ASN A 20 -23.05 -12.67 6.18
CA ASN A 20 -23.78 -11.79 5.28
C ASN A 20 -22.79 -11.17 4.30
N GLY A 21 -22.92 -11.49 3.02
CA GLY A 21 -22.03 -10.98 1.99
C GLY A 21 -22.34 -11.59 0.63
N ASP A 22 -21.62 -11.11 -0.38
CA ASP A 22 -21.82 -11.51 -1.78
C ASP A 22 -20.64 -12.38 -2.24
N LEU A 23 -20.66 -13.65 -1.84
CA LEU A 23 -19.61 -14.64 -2.14
C LEU A 23 -19.54 -15.02 -3.63
N HIS A 24 -20.57 -14.65 -4.40
CA HIS A 24 -20.72 -15.02 -5.81
C HIS A 24 -19.62 -14.45 -6.72
N GLN A 25 -19.00 -13.32 -6.37
CA GLN A 25 -18.05 -12.65 -7.26
C GLN A 25 -16.59 -13.08 -7.07
N THR A 26 -16.23 -13.72 -5.95
CA THR A 26 -14.82 -13.82 -5.52
C THR A 26 -14.30 -15.24 -5.33
N THR A 27 -15.16 -16.25 -5.28
CA THR A 27 -14.70 -17.62 -4.96
C THR A 27 -14.88 -18.68 -6.04
N ASN A 28 -15.60 -18.42 -7.15
CA ASN A 28 -16.10 -19.45 -8.08
C ASN A 28 -16.85 -20.61 -7.37
N LEU A 29 -17.17 -20.45 -6.09
CA LEU A 29 -17.89 -21.39 -5.27
C LEU A 29 -19.21 -20.72 -4.94
N ILE A 30 -20.29 -21.25 -5.51
CA ILE A 30 -21.65 -20.85 -5.15
C ILE A 30 -21.92 -21.49 -3.80
N PHE A 31 -21.52 -20.81 -2.72
CA PHE A 31 -22.01 -21.17 -1.40
C PHE A 31 -23.27 -20.39 -1.14
N GLU A 32 -24.39 -21.10 -0.95
CA GLU A 32 -25.53 -20.47 -0.28
C GLU A 32 -25.10 -20.08 1.15
N PRO A 33 -25.45 -18.88 1.65
CA PRO A 33 -25.06 -18.42 2.98
C PRO A 33 -25.33 -19.43 4.09
N GLU A 34 -26.43 -20.18 3.96
CA GLU A 34 -26.87 -21.22 4.89
C GLU A 34 -25.92 -22.42 4.95
N ALA A 35 -25.24 -22.74 3.84
CA ALA A 35 -24.28 -23.83 3.78
C ALA A 35 -22.95 -23.49 4.50
N LEU A 36 -22.69 -22.22 4.79
CA LEU A 36 -21.48 -21.78 5.50
C LEU A 36 -21.67 -21.80 7.01
N ILE A 37 -22.91 -21.63 7.48
CA ILE A 37 -23.22 -21.63 8.91
C ILE A 37 -22.91 -23.01 9.48
N GLY A 38 -22.15 -23.01 10.56
CA GLY A 38 -21.70 -24.22 11.24
C GLY A 38 -20.37 -24.78 10.71
N ASN A 39 -19.84 -24.28 9.60
CA ASN A 39 -18.53 -24.66 9.11
C ASN A 39 -17.42 -23.80 9.72
N SER A 40 -16.19 -24.33 9.70
CA SER A 40 -15.00 -23.57 10.10
C SER A 40 -14.60 -22.56 9.00
N LEU A 41 -14.05 -21.41 9.39
CA LEU A 41 -13.40 -20.47 8.46
C LEU A 41 -12.37 -21.14 7.53
N LEU A 42 -11.75 -22.24 7.97
CA LEU A 42 -10.81 -23.04 7.17
C LEU A 42 -11.45 -23.68 5.92
N HIS A 43 -12.78 -23.75 5.84
CA HIS A 43 -13.48 -24.19 4.63
C HIS A 43 -13.48 -23.12 3.54
N ILE A 44 -13.30 -21.85 3.91
CA ILE A 44 -13.32 -20.71 3.00
C ILE A 44 -11.89 -20.24 2.71
N PHE A 45 -11.11 -20.08 3.77
CA PHE A 45 -9.76 -19.52 3.75
C PHE A 45 -8.72 -20.58 4.07
N ASN A 46 -7.50 -20.37 3.57
CA ASN A 46 -6.37 -21.21 3.95
C ASN A 46 -5.94 -20.95 5.40
N TYR A 47 -5.10 -21.85 5.94
CA TYR A 47 -4.64 -21.77 7.33
C TYR A 47 -3.96 -20.44 7.67
N GLU A 48 -3.10 -19.93 6.79
CA GLU A 48 -2.36 -18.69 7.01
C GLU A 48 -3.28 -17.47 7.18
N ILE A 49 -4.35 -17.40 6.37
CA ILE A 49 -5.35 -16.34 6.48
C ILE A 49 -6.14 -16.50 7.78
N VAL A 50 -6.60 -17.71 8.10
CA VAL A 50 -7.34 -17.94 9.35
C VAL A 50 -6.50 -17.58 10.56
N GLU A 51 -5.21 -17.93 10.58
CA GLU A 51 -4.29 -17.54 11.65
C GLU A 51 -4.21 -16.01 11.80
N LYS A 52 -4.14 -15.26 10.70
CA LYS A 52 -4.18 -13.79 10.72
C LYS A 52 -5.50 -13.26 11.30
N LEU A 53 -6.63 -13.81 10.87
CA LEU A 53 -7.97 -13.43 11.33
C LEU A 53 -8.20 -13.78 12.82
N SER A 54 -7.51 -14.79 13.34
CA SER A 54 -7.60 -15.20 14.75
C SER A 54 -6.85 -14.27 15.71
N LYS A 55 -5.91 -13.43 15.24
CA LYS A 55 -5.14 -12.52 16.10
C LYS A 55 -6.03 -11.44 16.71
N ARG A 56 -5.90 -11.20 18.02
CA ARG A 56 -6.78 -10.31 18.79
C ARG A 56 -6.63 -8.84 18.38
N ASN A 57 -7.76 -8.16 18.18
CA ASN A 57 -7.92 -6.70 18.03
C ASN A 57 -7.03 -6.04 16.97
N ILE A 58 -6.91 -6.65 15.80
CA ILE A 58 -6.13 -6.10 14.69
C ILE A 58 -7.06 -6.00 13.48
N SER A 59 -7.12 -4.81 12.89
CA SER A 59 -7.48 -4.65 11.48
C SER A 59 -6.22 -4.94 10.66
N GLY A 60 -6.37 -5.67 9.56
CA GLY A 60 -5.23 -6.07 8.75
C GLY A 60 -5.62 -6.32 7.32
N TYR A 61 -4.71 -6.94 6.58
CA TYR A 61 -4.93 -7.30 5.19
C TYR A 61 -4.43 -8.72 4.94
N PHE A 62 -4.97 -9.35 3.91
CA PHE A 62 -4.48 -10.61 3.39
C PHE A 62 -4.76 -10.73 1.90
N ASP A 63 -3.92 -11.51 1.22
CA ASP A 63 -4.08 -11.81 -0.19
C ASP A 63 -4.84 -13.13 -0.32
N TYR A 64 -5.86 -13.17 -1.17
CA TYR A 64 -6.63 -14.38 -1.43
C TYR A 64 -7.15 -14.38 -2.87
N LYS A 65 -6.86 -15.44 -3.62
CA LYS A 65 -7.26 -15.59 -5.04
C LYS A 65 -6.95 -14.32 -5.87
N ASP A 66 -5.70 -13.88 -5.82
CA ASP A 66 -5.17 -12.70 -6.54
C ASP A 66 -5.84 -11.36 -6.21
N ASN A 67 -6.60 -11.30 -5.12
CA ASN A 67 -7.22 -10.07 -4.62
C ASN A 67 -6.71 -9.73 -3.23
N ASN A 68 -6.58 -8.43 -2.98
CA ASN A 68 -6.20 -7.92 -1.66
C ASN A 68 -7.46 -7.63 -0.87
N TYR A 69 -7.52 -8.15 0.34
CA TYR A 69 -8.64 -7.92 1.24
C TYR A 69 -8.17 -7.20 2.49
N ILE A 70 -8.98 -6.23 2.93
CA ILE A 70 -8.85 -5.62 4.24
C ILE A 70 -9.85 -6.30 5.16
N TYR A 71 -9.45 -6.60 6.40
CA TYR A 71 -10.36 -7.08 7.42
C TYR A 71 -10.35 -6.19 8.66
N LYS A 72 -11.52 -6.04 9.27
CA LYS A 72 -11.70 -5.43 10.59
C LYS A 72 -12.21 -6.50 11.55
N ARG A 73 -11.60 -6.59 12.73
CA ARG A 73 -11.98 -7.56 13.76
C ARG A 73 -12.47 -6.86 15.02
N LYS A 74 -13.63 -7.26 15.53
CA LYS A 74 -14.16 -6.82 16.84
C LYS A 74 -14.54 -8.01 17.70
N ILE A 75 -14.28 -7.92 18.99
CA ILE A 75 -14.74 -8.90 19.96
C ILE A 75 -16.14 -8.51 20.41
N ILE A 76 -17.08 -9.46 20.38
CA ILE A 76 -18.43 -9.32 20.89
C ILE A 76 -18.57 -10.24 22.10
N ASN A 77 -18.91 -9.67 23.25
CA ASN A 77 -19.26 -10.45 24.43
C ASN A 77 -20.78 -10.61 24.47
N THR A 78 -21.28 -11.84 24.45
CA THR A 78 -22.71 -12.10 24.52
C THR A 78 -23.22 -11.98 25.96
N PRO A 79 -24.54 -11.78 26.18
CA PRO A 79 -25.13 -11.83 27.52
C PRO A 79 -24.85 -13.13 28.28
N ASN A 80 -24.63 -14.23 27.54
CA ASN A 80 -24.31 -15.55 28.09
C ASN A 80 -22.80 -15.75 28.38
N LYS A 81 -22.00 -14.68 28.32
CA LYS A 81 -20.52 -14.70 28.50
C LYS A 81 -19.77 -15.50 27.43
N GLU A 82 -20.35 -15.71 26.26
CA GLU A 82 -19.64 -16.28 25.12
C GLU A 82 -18.90 -15.18 24.37
N ILE A 83 -17.71 -15.49 23.87
CA ILE A 83 -16.91 -14.58 23.07
C ILE A 83 -17.11 -14.91 21.61
N LEU A 84 -17.60 -13.94 20.86
CA LEU A 84 -17.74 -14.01 19.41
C LEU A 84 -16.80 -13.00 18.75
N PHE A 85 -16.39 -13.29 17.51
CA PHE A 85 -15.60 -12.40 16.70
C PHE A 85 -16.40 -11.94 15.49
N TYR A 86 -16.58 -10.63 15.40
CA TYR A 86 -17.06 -9.96 14.20
C TYR A 86 -15.88 -9.71 13.26
N LEU A 87 -16.00 -10.19 12.03
CA LEU A 87 -15.04 -10.00 10.95
C LEU A 87 -15.75 -9.34 9.79
N GLU A 88 -15.32 -8.14 9.43
CA GLU A 88 -15.78 -7.45 8.23
C GLU A 88 -14.64 -7.47 7.23
N ILE A 89 -14.88 -8.07 6.06
CA ILE A 89 -13.88 -8.25 5.00
C ILE A 89 -14.34 -7.48 3.77
N GLU A 90 -13.47 -6.60 3.29
CA GLU A 90 -13.72 -5.71 2.15
C GLU A 90 -12.67 -5.97 1.08
N SER A 91 -13.09 -6.03 -0.18
CA SER A 91 -12.14 -6.04 -1.29
C SER A 91 -11.50 -4.66 -1.39
N GLU A 92 -10.18 -4.62 -1.37
CA GLU A 92 -9.47 -3.40 -1.72
C GLU A 92 -9.67 -3.15 -3.22
N SER A 93 -10.09 -1.94 -3.59
CA SER A 93 -10.24 -1.60 -5.01
C SER A 93 -8.86 -1.49 -5.65
N ASN A 94 -8.41 -2.59 -6.27
CA ASN A 94 -7.16 -2.67 -7.04
C ASN A 94 -7.08 -1.67 -8.21
N GLU A 95 -8.17 -1.00 -8.55
CA GLU A 95 -8.26 0.00 -9.63
C GLU A 95 -7.35 1.21 -9.38
N ASN A 96 -7.27 1.71 -8.14
CA ASN A 96 -6.46 2.89 -7.85
C ASN A 96 -4.95 2.55 -7.91
N ILE A 97 -4.54 1.42 -7.34
CA ILE A 97 -3.12 1.03 -7.27
C ILE A 97 -2.57 0.71 -8.67
N SER A 98 -3.34 -0.01 -9.49
CA SER A 98 -2.96 -0.34 -10.87
C SER A 98 -2.88 0.91 -11.76
N PHE A 99 -3.83 1.85 -11.61
CA PHE A 99 -3.81 3.15 -12.30
C PHE A 99 -2.57 3.98 -11.94
N TYR A 100 -2.26 4.15 -10.64
CA TYR A 100 -1.06 4.89 -10.22
C TYR A 100 0.22 4.19 -10.69
N SER A 101 0.27 2.86 -10.66
CA SER A 101 1.43 2.12 -11.15
C SER A 101 1.63 2.32 -12.65
N MET A 102 0.58 2.20 -13.48
CA MET A 102 0.65 2.49 -14.92
C MET A 102 1.09 3.92 -15.19
N LEU A 103 0.45 4.90 -14.53
CA LEU A 103 0.78 6.32 -14.70
C LEU A 103 2.24 6.62 -14.32
N ILE A 104 2.75 6.03 -13.24
CA ILE A 104 4.18 6.18 -12.87
C ILE A 104 5.09 5.61 -13.97
N HIS A 105 4.76 4.46 -14.55
CA HIS A 105 5.54 3.87 -15.64
C HIS A 105 5.49 4.71 -16.92
N GLU A 106 4.32 5.24 -17.27
CA GLU A 106 4.14 6.11 -18.43
C GLU A 106 4.87 7.45 -18.32
N ILE A 107 5.09 7.96 -17.10
CA ILE A 107 5.85 9.21 -16.86
C ILE A 107 7.36 8.94 -16.72
N LYS A 108 7.77 7.80 -16.13
CA LYS A 108 9.20 7.46 -15.97
C LYS A 108 9.91 7.28 -17.29
N ASN A 109 9.25 6.66 -18.27
CA ASN A 109 9.82 6.41 -19.60
C ASN A 109 10.23 7.70 -20.34
N PRO A 110 9.34 8.71 -20.51
CA PRO A 110 9.73 9.97 -21.13
C PRO A 110 10.74 10.76 -20.28
N LEU A 111 10.68 10.72 -18.94
CA LEU A 111 11.71 11.37 -18.10
C LEU A 111 13.10 10.76 -18.30
N ALA A 112 13.19 9.44 -18.44
CA ALA A 112 14.45 8.76 -18.76
C ALA A 112 14.98 9.19 -20.13
N ALA A 113 14.10 9.27 -21.14
CA ALA A 113 14.47 9.75 -22.47
C ALA A 113 14.95 11.20 -22.45
N ILE A 114 14.26 12.10 -21.74
CA ILE A 114 14.66 13.50 -21.56
C ILE A 114 16.04 13.57 -20.88
N ARG A 115 16.28 12.77 -19.83
CA ARG A 115 17.60 12.71 -19.17
C ARG A 115 18.69 12.33 -20.17
N THR A 116 18.48 11.29 -20.97
CA THR A 116 19.44 10.83 -21.97
C THR A 116 19.72 11.92 -23.01
N LEU A 117 18.69 12.62 -23.49
CA LEU A 117 18.83 13.74 -24.42
C LEU A 117 19.63 14.90 -23.81
N VAL A 118 19.33 15.28 -22.57
CA VAL A 118 20.05 16.32 -21.84
C VAL A 118 21.52 15.95 -21.64
N GLN A 119 21.81 14.68 -21.33
CA GLN A 119 23.19 14.18 -21.21
C GLN A 119 23.93 14.18 -22.55
N ALA A 120 23.27 13.76 -23.63
CA ALA A 120 23.87 13.78 -24.97
C ALA A 120 24.17 15.22 -25.43
N LEU A 121 23.22 16.15 -25.23
CA LEU A 121 23.40 17.58 -25.49
C LEU A 121 24.52 18.17 -24.64
N SER A 122 24.55 17.85 -23.35
CA SER A 122 25.61 18.24 -22.44
C SER A 122 26.97 17.81 -22.97
N ASN A 123 27.14 16.54 -23.35
CA ASN A 123 28.42 16.04 -23.85
C ASN A 123 28.86 16.73 -25.14
N HIS A 124 27.93 16.99 -26.06
CA HIS A 124 28.25 17.65 -27.33
C HIS A 124 28.59 19.13 -27.13
N ILE A 125 27.78 19.87 -26.37
CA ILE A 125 27.94 21.31 -26.17
C ILE A 125 29.11 21.62 -25.24
N ILE A 126 29.29 20.86 -24.16
CA ILE A 126 30.40 21.05 -23.23
C ILE A 126 31.73 20.74 -23.92
N GLY A 127 31.80 19.67 -24.73
CA GLY A 127 33.00 19.35 -25.51
C GLY A 127 33.39 20.46 -26.48
N ASP A 128 32.42 21.07 -27.17
CA ASP A 128 32.67 22.19 -28.08
C ASP A 128 33.06 23.49 -27.37
N LEU A 129 32.57 23.71 -26.14
CA LEU A 129 32.80 24.94 -25.37
C LEU A 129 34.09 24.91 -24.55
N GLU A 130 34.56 23.73 -24.14
CA GLU A 130 35.80 23.57 -23.38
C GLU A 130 37.01 24.16 -24.12
N GLU A 131 37.03 24.01 -25.45
CA GLU A 131 38.09 24.55 -26.30
C GLU A 131 37.90 26.02 -26.69
N LYS A 132 36.66 26.52 -26.72
CA LYS A 132 36.32 27.82 -27.33
C LYS A 132 36.05 28.95 -26.35
N SER A 133 35.47 28.66 -25.18
CA SER A 133 35.10 29.70 -24.20
C SER A 133 34.97 29.11 -22.80
N PRO A 134 36.01 29.21 -21.96
CA PRO A 134 36.02 28.65 -20.60
C PRO A 134 34.91 29.18 -19.68
N GLU A 135 34.54 30.47 -19.79
CA GLU A 135 33.42 31.05 -19.02
C GLU A 135 32.06 30.49 -19.46
N SER A 136 31.85 30.30 -20.76
CA SER A 136 30.63 29.71 -21.31
C SER A 136 30.53 28.22 -20.97
N PHE A 137 31.68 27.53 -20.93
CA PHE A 137 31.78 26.12 -20.51
C PHE A 137 31.29 25.93 -19.07
N HIS A 138 31.78 26.73 -18.11
CA HIS A 138 31.35 26.63 -16.72
C HIS A 138 29.85 26.89 -16.57
N THR A 139 29.34 27.92 -17.24
CA THR A 139 27.91 28.27 -17.21
C THR A 139 27.03 27.15 -17.79
N ALA A 140 27.41 26.59 -18.95
CA ALA A 140 26.68 25.50 -19.59
C ALA A 140 26.71 24.22 -18.74
N LYS A 141 27.88 23.88 -18.18
CA LYS A 141 28.06 22.74 -17.29
C LYS A 141 27.15 22.81 -16.06
N ASP A 142 27.08 23.98 -15.42
CA ASP A 142 26.20 24.20 -14.27
C ASP A 142 24.72 24.09 -14.66
N TYR A 143 24.35 24.61 -15.83
CA TYR A 143 22.98 24.52 -16.32
C TYR A 143 22.54 23.07 -16.59
N PHE A 144 23.36 22.29 -17.30
CA PHE A 144 23.07 20.88 -17.58
C PHE A 144 23.05 20.04 -16.30
N SER A 145 23.96 20.31 -15.35
CA SER A 145 23.95 19.67 -14.04
C SER A 145 22.64 19.91 -13.27
N ARG A 146 22.14 21.16 -13.28
CA ARG A 146 20.85 21.51 -12.65
C ARG A 146 19.68 20.79 -13.32
N LEU A 147 19.63 20.73 -14.66
CA LEU A 147 18.57 20.02 -15.38
C LEU A 147 18.54 18.52 -15.05
N ILE A 148 19.70 17.86 -15.03
CA ILE A 148 19.79 16.45 -14.67
C ILE A 148 19.33 16.23 -13.22
N SER A 149 19.76 17.09 -12.29
CA SER A 149 19.35 17.04 -10.88
C SER A 149 17.84 17.18 -10.70
N GLU A 150 17.19 18.08 -11.45
CA GLU A 150 15.73 18.24 -11.41
C GLU A 150 14.99 17.02 -11.96
N ILE A 151 15.47 16.42 -13.07
CA ILE A 151 14.88 15.19 -13.61
C ILE A 151 15.00 14.04 -12.59
N ASP A 152 16.12 13.96 -11.88
CA ASP A 152 16.33 12.96 -10.83
C ASP A 152 15.47 13.20 -9.60
N ARG A 153 15.26 14.46 -9.23
CA ARG A 153 14.31 14.84 -8.18
C ARG A 153 12.89 14.43 -8.54
N LEU A 154 12.45 14.68 -9.77
CA LEU A 154 11.14 14.25 -10.26
C LEU A 154 10.98 12.73 -10.24
N ASN A 155 12.00 11.99 -10.66
CA ASN A 155 12.01 10.52 -10.59
C ASN A 155 11.90 9.99 -9.16
N ARG A 156 12.55 10.65 -8.19
CA ARG A 156 12.43 10.32 -6.75
C ARG A 156 11.01 10.60 -6.25
N LEU A 157 10.45 11.77 -6.58
CA LEU A 157 9.08 12.14 -6.19
C LEU A 157 8.04 11.16 -6.74
N LEU A 158 8.14 10.78 -8.02
CA LEU A 158 7.27 9.76 -8.63
C LEU A 158 7.40 8.39 -7.94
N THR A 159 8.61 8.06 -7.46
CA THR A 159 8.83 6.84 -6.69
C THR A 159 8.23 6.95 -5.28
N SER A 160 8.21 8.13 -4.68
CA SER A 160 7.51 8.40 -3.42
C SER A 160 5.99 8.25 -3.55
N VAL A 161 5.41 8.65 -4.69
CA VAL A 161 3.97 8.44 -4.97
C VAL A 161 3.59 6.95 -4.95
N LYS A 162 4.51 6.06 -5.36
CA LYS A 162 4.32 4.60 -5.24
C LYS A 162 4.04 4.15 -3.79
N TYR A 163 4.61 4.83 -2.80
CA TYR A 163 4.36 4.54 -1.38
C TYR A 163 3.04 5.10 -0.87
N ILE A 164 2.49 6.13 -1.51
CA ILE A 164 1.12 6.63 -1.22
C ILE A 164 0.09 5.66 -1.81
N SER A 165 0.38 5.07 -2.98
CA SER A 165 -0.49 4.06 -3.60
C SER A 165 -0.39 2.67 -2.96
N LYS A 166 0.71 2.36 -2.27
CA LYS A 166 0.80 1.13 -1.48
C LYS A 166 0.10 1.40 -0.16
N HIS A 167 -0.87 0.56 0.21
CA HIS A 167 -1.38 0.55 1.57
C HIS A 167 -0.22 0.32 2.53
N VAL A 168 0.29 1.41 3.11
CA VAL A 168 1.16 1.36 4.27
C VAL A 168 0.26 0.84 5.38
N ASN A 169 0.69 -0.21 6.06
CA ASN A 169 0.08 -0.67 7.30
C ASN A 169 -0.10 0.53 8.24
N LEU A 170 -1.30 1.12 8.26
CA LEU A 170 -1.66 2.10 9.25
C LEU A 170 -1.89 1.31 10.53
N LEU A 171 -0.79 1.09 11.25
CA LEU A 171 -0.78 0.45 12.55
C LEU A 171 -1.36 1.49 13.52
N TYR A 172 -2.68 1.45 13.70
CA TYR A 172 -3.38 2.29 14.67
C TYR A 172 -3.06 1.78 16.08
N VAL A 173 -2.02 2.33 16.69
CA VAL A 173 -1.68 2.11 18.09
C VAL A 173 -2.16 3.32 18.88
N ALA A 174 -2.71 3.11 20.07
CA ALA A 174 -2.90 4.22 21.00
C ALA A 174 -1.52 4.75 21.42
N PHE A 175 -1.24 6.02 21.13
CA PHE A 175 0.03 6.65 21.48
C PHE A 175 -0.18 8.02 22.12
N ASP A 176 0.79 8.42 22.94
CA ASP A 176 0.87 9.76 23.52
C ASP A 176 1.60 10.69 22.54
N ILE A 177 0.87 11.66 21.99
CA ILE A 177 1.39 12.58 20.98
C ILE A 177 2.53 13.45 21.51
N ILE A 178 2.52 13.80 22.81
CA ILE A 178 3.56 14.60 23.45
C ILE A 178 4.85 13.78 23.52
N LYS A 179 4.74 12.50 23.87
CA LYS A 179 5.89 11.59 23.94
C LYS A 179 6.52 11.34 22.57
N VAL A 180 5.70 11.17 21.52
CA VAL A 180 6.20 11.01 20.14
C VAL A 180 6.91 12.28 19.69
N ALA A 181 6.34 13.46 19.90
CA ALA A 181 6.95 14.73 19.53
C ALA A 181 8.32 14.92 20.21
N ASN A 182 8.41 14.67 21.51
CA ASN A 182 9.66 14.79 22.27
C ASN A 182 10.74 13.79 21.80
N ASN A 183 10.34 12.57 21.44
CA ASN A 183 11.29 11.59 20.89
C ASN A 183 11.82 12.01 19.52
N THR A 184 10.97 12.59 18.66
CA THR A 184 11.38 13.09 17.35
C THR A 184 12.37 14.25 17.49
N ILE A 185 12.12 15.20 18.40
CA ILE A 185 13.03 16.33 18.67
C ILE A 185 14.40 15.81 19.10
N LYS A 186 14.47 14.83 20.01
CA LYS A 186 15.73 14.21 20.45
C LYS A 186 16.52 13.52 19.34
N ILE A 187 15.85 13.01 18.30
CA ILE A 187 16.55 12.42 17.15
C ILE A 187 17.28 13.52 16.36
N PHE A 188 16.64 14.67 16.17
CA PHE A 188 17.26 15.81 15.47
C PHE A 188 18.36 16.49 16.30
N GLU A 189 18.22 16.52 17.63
CA GLU A 189 19.25 17.07 18.53
C GLU A 189 20.52 16.20 18.60
N ASN A 190 20.43 14.90 18.30
CA ASN A 190 21.59 13.98 18.32
C ASN A 190 22.29 13.85 16.95
N VAL A 191 21.79 14.51 15.91
CA VAL A 191 22.33 14.45 14.54
C VAL A 191 23.05 15.76 14.14
N LEU A 192 22.98 16.79 14.99
CA LEU A 192 23.72 18.05 14.89
C LEU A 192 24.85 18.08 15.93
#